data_AF-A0A660R5J6-F1
#
_entry.id   AF-A0A660R5J6-F1
#
_cell.length_a   1.000
_cell.length_b   1.000
_cell.length_c   1.000
_cell.angle_alpha   90.00
_cell.angle_beta   90.00
_cell.angle_gamma   90.00
#
_symmetry.space_group_name_H-M   'P 1'
#
loop_
_entity.id
_entity.type
_entity.pdbx_description
1 polymer ?
#
loop_
_entity_poly.entity_id
_entity_poly.type
_entity_poly.pdbx_seq_one_letter_code
_entity_poly.pdbx_strand_id
1 'polypeptide(L)'
;MLSPYNQHRGYTQSFHIERIHWKEYLQVLKEVLNLRTLTALLVVSLLSSCFALTLNVGKNLNFEEILEILTDLSNVLNTEPPSTNTIGSFVYIVWEDHIVSKIKGGDLYVLDNEPFEGGIPAEDLLKKLKIPYHKRDNEIIVPDTIIKSIEMIGRSLIVEYTGEGSFNFETTNDGITVISTEEVFFNGNVYGSGETLRVFPIKGFKIDSIHREKGKVIVNFKKSGIRTVKIKPISERVDPFDPNLTILVGYGDGRIIFRNFAPDFKGADWKVYSETKKIAYELARELGYLVEECPVYKLPIGVPCFIVLIKKPDDLKLLNEYLKELLKE
;
A
#
# COMPACT_ATOMS: atom_id res chain seq x y z
N MET A 1 -64.83 -38.33 45.01
CA MET A 1 -65.98 -37.40 45.05
C MET A 1 -65.54 -36.08 44.46
N LEU A 2 -66.23 -35.65 43.40
CA LEU A 2 -66.42 -34.29 42.86
C LEU A 2 -65.22 -33.51 42.26
N SER A 3 -65.29 -33.39 40.93
CA SER A 3 -64.85 -32.25 40.10
C SER A 3 -65.66 -30.98 40.44
N PRO A 4 -65.19 -29.76 40.05
CA PRO A 4 -65.65 -29.18 38.76
C PRO A 4 -64.63 -28.29 38.00
N TYR A 5 -64.73 -28.31 36.65
CA TYR A 5 -64.78 -27.21 35.64
C TYR A 5 -63.91 -25.92 35.81
N ASN A 6 -63.31 -25.26 34.80
CA ASN A 6 -63.62 -25.07 33.38
C ASN A 6 -62.51 -24.26 32.61
N GLN A 7 -62.60 -24.21 31.28
CA GLN A 7 -61.99 -23.25 30.29
C GLN A 7 -60.49 -23.43 29.92
N HIS A 8 -60.02 -23.38 28.66
CA HIS A 8 -60.56 -22.95 27.36
C HIS A 8 -59.87 -23.68 26.18
N ARG A 9 -60.59 -23.78 25.05
CA ARG A 9 -60.20 -24.32 23.74
C ARG A 9 -59.17 -23.44 23.00
N GLY A 10 -58.27 -24.10 22.27
CA GLY A 10 -58.07 -23.91 20.82
C GLY A 10 -57.15 -22.78 20.35
N TYR A 11 -55.95 -23.13 19.84
CA TYR A 11 -55.25 -22.39 18.78
C TYR A 11 -54.34 -23.33 17.98
N THR A 12 -54.85 -23.85 16.86
CA THR A 12 -54.05 -24.42 15.77
C THR A 12 -54.49 -23.75 14.48
N GLN A 13 -54.08 -22.49 14.28
CA GLN A 13 -54.18 -21.79 12.99
C GLN A 13 -53.39 -20.48 13.02
N SER A 14 -52.06 -20.54 12.86
CA SER A 14 -51.24 -19.32 12.70
C SER A 14 -49.95 -19.47 11.87
N PHE A 15 -49.65 -20.63 11.27
CA PHE A 15 -48.36 -20.86 10.58
C PHE A 15 -48.42 -20.85 9.04
N HIS A 16 -49.55 -20.48 8.43
CA HIS A 16 -49.70 -20.48 6.96
C HIS A 16 -49.79 -19.11 6.29
N ILE A 17 -49.98 -18.02 7.05
CA ILE A 17 -50.15 -16.68 6.46
C ILE A 17 -48.80 -15.94 6.28
N GLU A 18 -47.79 -16.22 7.11
CA GLU A 18 -46.47 -15.56 6.97
C GLU A 18 -45.61 -16.05 5.79
N ARG A 19 -45.83 -17.28 5.29
CA ARG A 19 -45.02 -17.84 4.20
C ARG A 19 -45.40 -17.32 2.81
N ILE A 20 -46.62 -16.83 2.63
CA ILE A 20 -47.13 -16.37 1.33
C ILE A 20 -46.64 -14.94 1.06
N HIS A 21 -46.69 -14.06 2.05
CA HIS A 21 -46.21 -12.68 1.91
C HIS A 21 -44.69 -12.58 1.67
N TRP A 22 -43.87 -13.49 2.22
CA TRP A 22 -42.43 -13.47 2.00
C TRP A 22 -42.02 -13.84 0.56
N LYS A 23 -42.78 -14.73 -0.09
CA LYS A 23 -42.53 -15.11 -1.49
C LYS A 23 -42.86 -13.99 -2.47
N GLU A 24 -43.96 -13.27 -2.23
CA GLU A 24 -44.35 -12.11 -3.05
C GLU A 24 -43.36 -10.95 -2.87
N TYR A 25 -42.86 -10.72 -1.63
CA TYR A 25 -41.81 -9.72 -1.37
C TYR A 25 -40.49 -10.05 -2.09
N LEU A 26 -40.08 -11.32 -2.11
CA LEU A 26 -38.89 -11.79 -2.82
C LEU A 26 -39.06 -11.74 -4.35
N GLN A 27 -40.28 -11.84 -4.86
CA GLN A 27 -40.58 -11.79 -6.28
C GLN A 27 -40.59 -10.33 -6.79
N VAL A 28 -41.11 -9.40 -5.99
CA VAL A 28 -41.01 -7.95 -6.23
C VAL A 28 -39.57 -7.47 -6.12
N LEU A 29 -38.78 -7.95 -5.14
CA LEU A 29 -37.35 -7.63 -5.04
C LEU A 29 -36.52 -8.13 -6.23
N LYS A 30 -36.92 -9.28 -6.83
CA LYS A 30 -36.30 -9.81 -8.05
C LYS A 30 -36.68 -9.04 -9.31
N GLU A 31 -37.86 -8.41 -9.34
CA GLU A 31 -38.28 -7.55 -10.46
C GLU A 31 -37.68 -6.14 -10.38
N VAL A 32 -37.38 -5.64 -9.18
CA VAL A 32 -36.79 -4.29 -8.98
C VAL A 32 -35.27 -4.28 -9.16
N LEU A 33 -34.56 -5.38 -8.88
CA LEU A 33 -33.14 -5.53 -9.24
C LEU A 33 -32.99 -6.38 -10.51
N ASN A 34 -33.26 -5.77 -11.66
CA ASN A 34 -32.99 -6.41 -12.93
C ASN A 34 -31.46 -6.62 -13.04
N LEU A 35 -31.01 -7.88 -13.08
CA LEU A 35 -29.58 -8.24 -13.14
C LEU A 35 -28.86 -7.51 -14.30
N ARG A 36 -29.62 -7.15 -15.34
CA ARG A 36 -29.19 -6.33 -16.48
C ARG A 36 -28.99 -4.86 -16.17
N THR A 37 -29.83 -4.24 -15.34
CA THR A 37 -29.59 -2.85 -14.89
C THR A 37 -28.47 -2.80 -13.88
N LEU A 38 -28.32 -3.82 -13.02
CA LEU A 38 -27.18 -3.91 -12.09
C LEU A 38 -25.86 -4.12 -12.84
N THR A 39 -25.82 -4.99 -13.85
CA THR A 39 -24.62 -5.18 -14.69
C THR A 39 -24.36 -3.98 -15.57
N ALA A 40 -25.38 -3.29 -16.11
CA ALA A 40 -25.18 -2.04 -16.83
C ALA A 40 -24.66 -0.93 -15.92
N LEU A 41 -25.16 -0.81 -14.68
CA LEU A 41 -24.63 0.15 -13.69
C LEU A 41 -23.20 -0.19 -13.30
N LEU A 42 -22.89 -1.49 -13.13
CA LEU A 42 -21.54 -1.97 -12.82
C LEU A 42 -20.58 -1.69 -13.98
N VAL A 43 -20.99 -1.94 -15.22
CA VAL A 43 -20.20 -1.67 -16.44
C VAL A 43 -20.01 -0.17 -16.63
N VAL A 44 -21.04 0.66 -16.39
CA VAL A 44 -20.90 2.12 -16.42
C VAL A 44 -19.97 2.58 -15.29
N SER A 45 -20.10 2.07 -14.06
CA SER A 45 -19.18 2.40 -12.97
C SER A 45 -17.74 1.92 -13.20
N LEU A 46 -17.56 0.78 -13.90
CA LEU A 46 -16.25 0.20 -14.26
C LEU A 46 -15.61 0.95 -15.45
N LEU A 47 -16.41 1.53 -16.34
CA LEU A 47 -15.94 2.39 -17.43
C LEU A 47 -15.70 3.83 -16.94
N SER A 48 -16.36 4.25 -15.86
CA SER A 48 -16.12 5.54 -15.18
C SER A 48 -14.90 5.54 -14.26
N SER A 49 -14.21 4.42 -14.09
CA SER A 49 -13.04 4.32 -13.22
C SER A 49 -11.69 4.46 -13.91
N CYS A 50 -11.64 4.72 -15.23
CA CYS A 50 -10.38 5.09 -15.87
C CYS A 50 -10.14 6.58 -15.65
N PHE A 51 -9.45 6.93 -14.56
CA PHE A 51 -9.23 8.32 -14.12
C PHE A 51 -7.90 8.91 -14.61
N ALA A 52 -7.36 8.41 -15.73
CA ALA A 52 -6.25 9.09 -16.38
C ALA A 52 -6.77 10.36 -17.09
N LEU A 53 -6.27 11.52 -16.68
CA LEU A 53 -6.59 12.79 -17.35
C LEU A 53 -5.96 12.79 -18.75
N THR A 54 -6.77 12.91 -19.80
CA THR A 54 -6.32 12.99 -21.19
C THR A 54 -6.53 14.38 -21.78
N LEU A 55 -5.51 14.91 -22.45
CA LEU A 55 -5.54 16.22 -23.11
C LEU A 55 -5.10 16.08 -24.57
N ASN A 56 -5.68 16.85 -25.48
CA ASN A 56 -5.25 16.82 -26.89
C ASN A 56 -3.87 17.46 -27.06
N VAL A 57 -2.99 16.78 -27.80
CA VAL A 57 -1.69 17.34 -28.18
C VAL A 57 -1.89 18.62 -29.01
N GLY A 58 -1.13 19.67 -28.69
CA GLY A 58 -1.19 20.95 -29.40
C GLY A 58 -2.41 21.82 -29.05
N LYS A 59 -3.26 21.41 -28.08
CA LYS A 59 -4.36 22.25 -27.59
C LYS A 59 -3.81 23.41 -26.76
N ASN A 60 -4.20 24.63 -27.13
CA ASN A 60 -4.07 25.81 -26.27
C ASN A 60 -5.26 25.87 -25.32
N LEU A 61 -4.97 25.89 -24.03
CA LEU A 61 -5.97 25.91 -22.97
C LEU A 61 -6.37 27.35 -22.65
N ASN A 62 -7.68 27.59 -22.56
CA ASN A 62 -8.21 28.84 -22.04
C ASN A 62 -8.24 28.84 -20.50
N PHE A 63 -8.72 29.92 -19.88
CA PHE A 63 -8.58 30.12 -18.44
C PHE A 63 -9.46 29.14 -17.65
N GLU A 64 -10.67 28.92 -18.13
CA GLU A 64 -11.65 28.00 -17.56
C GLU A 64 -11.18 26.55 -17.69
N GLU A 65 -10.63 26.17 -18.84
CA GLU A 65 -10.05 24.84 -19.08
C GLU A 65 -8.84 24.57 -18.18
N ILE A 66 -7.98 25.57 -17.97
CA ILE A 66 -6.85 25.43 -17.04
C ILE A 66 -7.37 25.21 -15.62
N LEU A 67 -8.38 25.96 -15.18
CA LEU A 67 -8.96 25.78 -13.85
C LEU A 67 -9.54 24.38 -13.66
N GLU A 68 -10.26 23.87 -14.67
CA GLU A 68 -10.82 22.52 -14.68
C GLU A 68 -9.71 21.46 -14.57
N ILE A 69 -8.69 21.54 -15.42
CA ILE A 69 -7.53 20.62 -15.40
C ILE A 69 -6.83 20.64 -14.04
N LEU A 70 -6.56 21.82 -13.49
CA LEU A 70 -5.90 21.94 -12.18
C LEU A 70 -6.78 21.37 -11.05
N THR A 71 -8.10 21.51 -11.18
CA THR A 71 -9.05 20.93 -10.22
C THR A 71 -9.02 19.40 -10.31
N ASP A 72 -9.06 18.84 -11.52
CA ASP A 72 -8.99 17.40 -11.73
C ASP A 72 -7.67 16.82 -11.25
N LEU A 73 -6.55 17.49 -11.56
CA LEU A 73 -5.22 17.11 -11.05
C LEU A 73 -5.17 17.15 -9.52
N SER A 74 -5.76 18.16 -8.88
CA SER A 74 -5.80 18.25 -7.42
C SER A 74 -6.61 17.12 -6.78
N ASN A 75 -7.68 16.69 -7.45
CA ASN A 75 -8.50 15.57 -6.98
C ASN A 75 -7.74 14.26 -7.11
N VAL A 76 -7.19 13.97 -8.30
CA VAL A 76 -6.45 12.74 -8.61
C VAL A 76 -5.22 12.63 -7.72
N LEU A 77 -4.36 13.64 -7.73
CA LEU A 77 -3.13 13.65 -6.93
C LEU A 77 -3.39 13.90 -5.44
N ASN A 78 -4.63 14.20 -5.08
CA ASN A 78 -5.04 14.52 -3.73
C ASN A 78 -4.14 15.63 -3.12
N THR A 79 -4.06 16.76 -3.83
CA THR A 79 -3.40 17.99 -3.38
C THR A 79 -4.45 19.06 -3.07
N GLU A 80 -4.00 20.25 -2.65
CA GLU A 80 -4.94 21.35 -2.43
C GLU A 80 -5.56 21.83 -3.76
N PRO A 81 -6.86 22.14 -3.78
CA PRO A 81 -7.52 22.60 -5.00
C PRO A 81 -6.99 23.98 -5.43
N PRO A 82 -6.99 24.29 -6.73
CA PRO A 82 -6.64 25.62 -7.20
C PRO A 82 -7.60 26.67 -6.65
N SER A 83 -7.06 27.86 -6.36
CA SER A 83 -7.85 29.02 -5.95
C SER A 83 -7.85 30.08 -7.05
N THR A 84 -8.94 30.85 -7.14
CA THR A 84 -9.04 31.95 -8.11
C THR A 84 -9.24 33.27 -7.42
N ASN A 85 -8.69 34.34 -8.00
CA ASN A 85 -8.87 35.68 -7.49
C ASN A 85 -8.67 36.72 -8.63
N THR A 86 -8.86 38.00 -8.32
CA THR A 86 -8.81 39.12 -9.24
C THR A 86 -7.99 40.25 -8.65
N ILE A 87 -7.08 40.81 -9.45
CA ILE A 87 -6.38 42.06 -9.12
C ILE A 87 -6.53 43.03 -10.30
N GLY A 88 -7.28 44.11 -10.11
CA GLY A 88 -7.57 45.07 -11.17
C GLY A 88 -8.24 44.39 -12.38
N SER A 89 -7.59 44.50 -13.54
CA SER A 89 -8.02 43.89 -14.80
C SER A 89 -7.53 42.46 -15.00
N PHE A 90 -6.81 41.87 -14.04
CA PHE A 90 -6.30 40.50 -14.12
C PHE A 90 -7.18 39.55 -13.33
N VAL A 91 -7.47 38.39 -13.92
CA VAL A 91 -7.93 37.19 -13.20
C VAL A 91 -6.75 36.23 -13.09
N TYR A 92 -6.65 35.50 -11.98
CA TYR A 92 -5.58 34.53 -11.81
C TYR A 92 -6.02 33.30 -11.03
N ILE A 93 -5.33 32.19 -11.32
CA ILE A 93 -5.40 30.90 -10.64
C ILE A 93 -4.09 30.75 -9.87
N VAL A 94 -4.18 30.36 -8.60
CA VAL A 94 -3.05 29.94 -7.79
C VAL A 94 -3.21 28.46 -7.49
N TRP A 95 -2.18 27.67 -7.80
CA TRP A 95 -2.13 26.27 -7.46
C TRP A 95 -0.70 25.88 -7.10
N GLU A 96 -0.52 25.28 -5.92
CA GLU A 96 0.80 25.06 -5.32
C GLU A 96 1.66 26.35 -5.31
N ASP A 97 2.88 26.30 -5.86
CA ASP A 97 3.79 27.45 -6.00
C ASP A 97 3.66 28.18 -7.36
N HIS A 98 2.62 27.87 -8.13
CA HIS A 98 2.43 28.35 -9.50
C HIS A 98 1.26 29.33 -9.63
N ILE A 99 1.42 30.32 -10.52
CA ILE A 99 0.39 31.32 -10.82
C ILE A 99 0.13 31.39 -12.33
N VAL A 100 -1.12 31.19 -12.70
CA VAL A 100 -1.64 31.46 -14.06
C VAL A 100 -2.49 32.71 -14.00
N SER A 101 -2.21 33.71 -14.83
CA SER A 101 -3.00 34.94 -14.90
C SER A 101 -3.42 35.28 -16.33
N LYS A 102 -4.53 36.00 -16.46
CA LYS A 102 -5.09 36.46 -17.73
C LYS A 102 -5.65 37.87 -17.58
N ILE A 103 -5.45 38.71 -18.61
CA ILE A 103 -6.11 40.01 -18.71
C ILE A 103 -7.59 39.83 -19.09
N LYS A 104 -8.52 40.42 -18.32
CA LYS A 104 -9.96 40.40 -18.60
C LYS A 104 -10.24 40.99 -19.98
N GLY A 105 -10.91 40.22 -20.84
CA GLY A 105 -11.29 40.63 -22.19
C GLY A 105 -10.12 40.68 -23.19
N GLY A 106 -8.94 40.18 -22.83
CA GLY A 106 -7.80 40.00 -23.73
C GLY A 106 -7.36 38.54 -23.84
N ASP A 107 -6.42 38.30 -24.75
CA ASP A 107 -5.90 36.96 -25.09
C ASP A 107 -4.49 36.71 -24.54
N LEU A 108 -4.00 37.59 -23.66
CA LEU A 108 -2.70 37.42 -23.00
C LEU A 108 -2.85 36.62 -21.71
N TYR A 109 -2.15 35.50 -21.67
CA TYR A 109 -2.00 34.61 -20.52
C TYR A 109 -0.56 34.71 -20.00
N VAL A 110 -0.37 34.53 -18.70
CA VAL A 110 0.97 34.50 -18.09
C VAL A 110 1.03 33.32 -17.10
N LEU A 111 1.98 32.42 -17.29
CA LEU A 111 2.29 31.31 -16.40
C LEU A 111 3.69 31.52 -15.80
N ASP A 112 3.78 31.76 -14.49
CA ASP A 112 5.03 32.02 -13.77
C ASP A 112 5.96 33.04 -14.45
N ASN A 113 5.39 34.17 -14.87
CA ASN A 113 6.06 35.27 -15.59
C ASN A 113 6.37 35.01 -17.08
N GLU A 114 5.97 33.88 -17.63
CA GLU A 114 6.10 33.60 -19.06
C GLU A 114 4.80 33.92 -19.81
N PRO A 115 4.82 34.83 -20.81
CA PRO A 115 3.62 35.24 -21.54
C PRO A 115 3.27 34.28 -22.68
N PHE A 116 1.97 34.07 -22.90
CA PHE A 116 1.39 33.27 -23.98
C PHE A 116 0.21 34.00 -24.61
N GLU A 117 0.14 34.05 -25.94
CA GLU A 117 -0.99 34.63 -26.68
C GLU A 117 -1.95 33.54 -27.15
N GLY A 118 -3.25 33.76 -26.95
CA GLY A 118 -4.30 32.85 -27.43
C GLY A 118 -4.46 31.56 -26.61
N GLY A 119 -3.94 31.53 -25.38
CA GLY A 119 -4.02 30.40 -24.45
C GLY A 119 -2.66 29.79 -24.12
N ILE A 120 -2.62 28.87 -23.15
CA ILE A 120 -1.39 28.17 -22.73
C ILE A 120 -1.39 26.77 -23.34
N PRO A 121 -0.36 26.37 -24.10
CA PRO A 121 -0.25 24.98 -24.58
C PRO A 121 -0.28 23.99 -23.42
N ALA A 122 -1.10 22.94 -23.53
CA ALA A 122 -1.28 21.96 -22.44
C ALA A 122 0.05 21.34 -21.95
N GLU A 123 0.99 21.08 -22.86
CA GLU A 123 2.31 20.56 -22.50
C GLU A 123 3.14 21.55 -21.69
N ASP A 124 3.07 22.84 -22.03
CA ASP A 124 3.87 23.86 -21.36
C ASP A 124 3.33 24.12 -19.95
N LEU A 125 2.00 24.03 -19.77
CA LEU A 125 1.37 23.98 -18.46
C LEU A 125 1.92 22.81 -17.64
N LEU A 126 1.81 21.57 -18.12
CA LEU A 126 2.24 20.39 -17.36
C LEU A 126 3.75 20.38 -17.06
N LYS A 127 4.59 20.80 -18.01
CA LYS A 127 6.05 20.91 -17.80
C LYS A 127 6.39 21.90 -16.69
N LYS A 128 5.75 23.07 -16.67
CA LYS A 128 5.99 24.10 -15.64
C LYS A 128 5.60 23.61 -14.26
N LEU A 129 4.45 22.96 -14.17
CA LEU A 129 3.92 22.33 -12.96
C LEU A 129 4.67 21.04 -12.56
N LYS A 130 5.66 20.60 -13.37
CA LYS A 130 6.42 19.35 -13.18
C LYS A 130 5.54 18.11 -13.03
N ILE A 131 4.38 18.11 -13.67
CA ILE A 131 3.46 16.98 -13.69
C ILE A 131 3.98 15.96 -14.72
N PRO A 132 4.21 14.69 -14.33
CA PRO A 132 4.61 13.67 -15.29
C PRO A 132 3.48 13.40 -16.29
N TYR A 133 3.84 13.17 -17.55
CA TYR A 133 2.89 12.80 -18.60
C TYR A 133 3.61 12.02 -19.69
N HIS A 134 2.85 11.34 -20.54
CA HIS A 134 3.37 10.80 -21.80
C HIS A 134 2.41 11.11 -22.95
N LYS A 135 2.88 10.90 -24.18
CA LYS A 135 2.08 11.09 -25.38
C LYS A 135 1.74 9.74 -26.00
N ARG A 136 0.46 9.52 -26.33
CA ARG A 136 -0.03 8.33 -27.03
C ARG A 136 -1.18 8.76 -27.94
N ASP A 137 -1.17 8.34 -29.19
CA ASP A 137 -2.28 8.55 -30.14
C ASP A 137 -2.82 9.99 -30.24
N ASN A 138 -1.91 10.99 -30.25
CA ASN A 138 -2.23 12.43 -30.28
C ASN A 138 -2.90 12.98 -29.01
N GLU A 139 -2.82 12.23 -27.92
CA GLU A 139 -3.22 12.63 -26.58
C GLU A 139 -2.00 12.72 -25.65
N ILE A 140 -2.09 13.63 -24.69
CA ILE A 140 -1.24 13.76 -23.52
C ILE A 140 -1.98 13.05 -22.40
N ILE A 141 -1.37 12.01 -21.85
CA ILE A 141 -1.95 11.19 -20.78
C ILE A 141 -1.20 11.51 -19.50
N VAL A 142 -1.93 12.01 -18.52
CA VAL A 142 -1.43 12.22 -17.16
C VAL A 142 -1.77 10.97 -16.33
N PRO A 143 -0.78 10.35 -15.68
CA PRO A 143 -0.97 9.18 -14.83
C PRO A 143 -1.84 9.52 -13.62
N ASP A 144 -2.71 8.58 -13.24
CA ASP A 144 -3.56 8.71 -12.04
C ASP A 144 -2.79 8.43 -10.75
N THR A 145 -1.58 7.86 -10.87
CA THR A 145 -0.74 7.39 -9.78
C THR A 145 0.71 7.69 -10.05
N ILE A 146 1.35 8.38 -9.11
CA ILE A 146 2.77 8.70 -9.13
C ILE A 146 3.44 7.92 -7.99
N ILE A 147 4.24 6.90 -8.32
CA ILE A 147 5.01 6.14 -7.35
C ILE A 147 6.31 6.89 -7.04
N LYS A 148 6.47 7.27 -5.77
CA LYS A 148 7.67 7.94 -5.25
C LYS A 148 8.79 6.95 -4.95
N SER A 149 8.45 5.84 -4.31
CA SER A 149 9.42 4.82 -3.91
C SER A 149 8.80 3.43 -3.89
N ILE A 150 9.62 2.43 -4.20
CA ILE A 150 9.31 1.02 -4.00
C ILE A 150 10.50 0.40 -3.30
N GLU A 151 10.35 0.06 -2.03
CA GLU A 151 11.45 -0.36 -1.17
C GLU A 151 11.16 -1.66 -0.43
N MET A 152 12.20 -2.47 -0.29
CA MET A 152 12.18 -3.65 0.56
C MET A 152 12.73 -3.29 1.93
N ILE A 153 11.89 -3.37 2.96
CA ILE A 153 12.30 -3.19 4.34
C ILE A 153 12.03 -4.49 5.10
N GLY A 154 13.10 -5.24 5.37
CA GLY A 154 12.97 -6.58 5.95
C GLY A 154 12.16 -7.51 5.03
N ARG A 155 11.13 -8.15 5.59
CA ARG A 155 10.17 -9.00 4.84
C ARG A 155 8.90 -8.27 4.41
N SER A 156 8.97 -6.97 4.21
CA SER A 156 7.87 -6.18 3.70
C SER A 156 8.32 -5.33 2.52
N LEU A 157 7.48 -5.28 1.49
CA LEU A 157 7.61 -4.36 0.38
C LEU A 157 6.74 -3.15 0.67
N ILE A 158 7.31 -1.96 0.59
CA ILE A 158 6.64 -0.69 0.82
C ILE A 158 6.63 0.09 -0.50
N VAL A 159 5.44 0.55 -0.89
CA VAL A 159 5.24 1.45 -2.03
C VAL A 159 4.69 2.75 -1.50
N GLU A 160 5.43 3.84 -1.69
CA GLU A 160 4.93 5.20 -1.41
C GLU A 160 4.50 5.85 -2.72
N TYR A 161 3.30 6.44 -2.71
CA TYR A 161 2.68 6.97 -3.91
C TYR A 161 1.85 8.23 -3.61
N THR A 162 1.40 8.86 -4.68
CA THR A 162 0.40 9.94 -4.69
C THR A 162 -0.55 9.63 -5.84
N GLY A 163 -1.84 9.92 -5.70
CA GLY A 163 -2.83 9.43 -6.66
C GLY A 163 -3.78 8.38 -6.10
N GLU A 164 -4.45 7.70 -7.02
CA GLU A 164 -5.44 6.63 -6.76
C GLU A 164 -4.81 5.32 -6.28
N GLY A 165 -3.53 5.08 -6.59
CA GLY A 165 -2.84 3.85 -6.19
C GLY A 165 -3.09 2.67 -7.13
N SER A 166 -3.18 2.97 -8.43
CA SER A 166 -3.53 2.09 -9.55
C SER A 166 -2.42 1.11 -9.94
N PHE A 167 -2.00 0.31 -8.97
CA PHE A 167 -1.06 -0.79 -9.14
C PHE A 167 -1.45 -1.97 -8.25
N ASN A 168 -0.99 -3.16 -8.62
CA ASN A 168 -1.22 -4.40 -7.88
C ASN A 168 0.04 -5.27 -7.81
N PHE A 169 -0.06 -6.37 -7.09
CA PHE A 169 1.06 -7.29 -6.86
C PHE A 169 0.70 -8.69 -7.29
N GLU A 170 1.59 -9.33 -8.04
CA GLU A 170 1.44 -10.71 -8.49
C GLU A 170 2.60 -11.56 -7.98
N THR A 171 2.28 -12.77 -7.52
CA THR A 171 3.30 -13.78 -7.21
C THR A 171 3.55 -14.62 -8.45
N THR A 172 4.77 -14.54 -8.99
CA THR A 172 5.23 -15.30 -10.15
C THR A 172 6.29 -16.32 -9.73
N ASN A 173 6.72 -17.18 -10.65
CA ASN A 173 7.83 -18.10 -10.41
C ASN A 173 9.16 -17.37 -10.15
N ASP A 174 9.29 -16.16 -10.68
CA ASP A 174 10.49 -15.34 -10.55
C ASP A 174 10.50 -14.46 -9.30
N GLY A 175 9.35 -14.32 -8.62
CA GLY A 175 9.23 -13.65 -7.33
C GLY A 175 7.93 -12.85 -7.23
N ILE A 176 8.03 -11.59 -6.80
CA ILE A 176 6.87 -10.69 -6.68
C ILE A 176 7.00 -9.58 -7.71
N THR A 177 5.98 -9.44 -8.55
CA THR A 177 5.88 -8.42 -9.59
C THR A 177 4.93 -7.34 -9.13
N VAL A 178 5.34 -6.08 -9.26
CA VAL A 178 4.46 -4.92 -9.14
C VAL A 178 3.98 -4.57 -10.54
N ILE A 179 2.66 -4.60 -10.75
CA ILE A 179 2.02 -4.34 -12.03
C ILE A 179 1.15 -3.10 -11.96
N SER A 180 1.12 -2.29 -13.00
CA SER A 180 0.16 -1.20 -13.14
C SER A 180 -1.22 -1.77 -13.44
N THR A 181 -2.26 -1.22 -12.82
CA THR A 181 -3.66 -1.53 -13.18
C THR A 181 -4.24 -0.47 -14.12
N GLU A 182 -3.72 0.76 -14.06
CA GLU A 182 -4.03 1.87 -14.96
C GLU A 182 -2.74 2.59 -15.38
N GLU A 183 -2.76 3.91 -15.55
CA GLU A 183 -1.62 4.72 -15.97
C GLU A 183 -0.80 5.17 -14.75
N VAL A 184 0.38 4.57 -14.56
CA VAL A 184 1.23 4.79 -13.40
C VAL A 184 2.56 5.41 -13.82
N PHE A 185 2.99 6.50 -13.18
CA PHE A 185 4.34 7.01 -13.32
C PHE A 185 5.27 6.43 -12.26
N PHE A 186 6.40 5.89 -12.71
CA PHE A 186 7.46 5.41 -11.84
C PHE A 186 8.82 5.56 -12.52
N ASN A 187 9.80 6.09 -11.78
CA ASN A 187 11.20 6.15 -12.21
C ASN A 187 11.41 6.74 -13.62
N GLY A 188 10.71 7.83 -13.92
CA GLY A 188 10.83 8.57 -15.19
C GLY A 188 10.01 8.02 -16.35
N ASN A 189 9.28 6.92 -16.16
CA ASN A 189 8.45 6.30 -17.20
C ASN A 189 6.99 6.26 -16.77
N VAL A 190 6.08 6.35 -17.74
CA VAL A 190 4.65 6.05 -17.53
C VAL A 190 4.38 4.64 -18.04
N TYR A 191 3.65 3.88 -17.24
CA TYR A 191 3.30 2.49 -17.47
C TYR A 191 1.78 2.38 -17.60
N GLY A 192 1.32 1.78 -18.68
CA GLY A 192 -0.10 1.51 -18.92
C GLY A 192 -0.59 0.26 -18.19
N SER A 193 -1.89 -0.01 -18.26
CA SER A 193 -2.50 -1.16 -17.60
C SER A 193 -1.85 -2.50 -17.98
N GLY A 194 -1.51 -3.31 -16.98
CA GLY A 194 -0.90 -4.63 -17.14
C GLY A 194 0.62 -4.62 -17.30
N GLU A 195 1.25 -3.45 -17.41
CA GLU A 195 2.69 -3.36 -17.53
C GLU A 195 3.40 -3.62 -16.19
N THR A 196 4.62 -4.15 -16.27
CA THR A 196 5.43 -4.45 -15.09
C THR A 196 6.24 -3.23 -14.68
N LEU A 197 5.97 -2.73 -13.48
CA LEU A 197 6.69 -1.61 -12.86
C LEU A 197 8.05 -2.08 -12.33
N ARG A 198 8.05 -3.21 -11.60
CA ARG A 198 9.25 -3.77 -10.97
C ARG A 198 9.08 -5.24 -10.61
N VAL A 199 10.17 -6.00 -10.71
CA VAL A 199 10.23 -7.40 -10.26
C VAL A 199 11.17 -7.51 -9.05
N PHE A 200 10.71 -8.16 -7.99
CA PHE A 200 11.51 -8.54 -6.83
C PHE A 200 11.84 -10.02 -6.89
N PRO A 201 13.11 -10.42 -7.06
CA PRO A 201 13.51 -11.82 -7.30
C PRO A 201 13.51 -12.67 -6.02
N ILE A 202 12.38 -12.71 -5.31
CA ILE A 202 12.22 -13.36 -4.00
C ILE A 202 11.49 -14.69 -4.15
N LYS A 203 12.18 -15.65 -4.81
CA LYS A 203 11.61 -16.95 -5.17
C LYS A 203 11.08 -17.72 -3.95
N GLY A 204 9.86 -18.26 -4.08
CA GLY A 204 9.23 -19.09 -3.05
C GLY A 204 8.53 -18.33 -1.93
N PHE A 205 8.64 -17.00 -1.88
CA PHE A 205 7.86 -16.16 -0.97
C PHE A 205 6.45 -15.95 -1.53
N LYS A 206 5.46 -15.94 -0.63
CA LYS A 206 4.07 -15.64 -0.96
C LYS A 206 3.64 -14.38 -0.22
N ILE A 207 2.76 -13.60 -0.83
CA ILE A 207 2.10 -12.48 -0.16
C ILE A 207 1.20 -13.06 0.96
N ASP A 208 1.35 -12.52 2.16
CA ASP A 208 0.53 -12.84 3.33
C ASP A 208 -0.62 -11.85 3.47
N SER A 209 -0.29 -10.55 3.41
CA SER A 209 -1.25 -9.46 3.46
C SER A 209 -0.80 -8.26 2.63
N ILE A 210 -1.78 -7.48 2.18
CA ILE A 210 -1.58 -6.18 1.53
C ILE A 210 -2.39 -5.16 2.33
N HIS A 211 -1.71 -4.17 2.88
CA HIS A 211 -2.35 -3.05 3.59
C HIS A 211 -2.22 -1.80 2.72
N ARG A 212 -3.35 -1.26 2.30
CA ARG A 212 -3.40 -0.01 1.52
C ARG A 212 -3.84 1.12 2.43
N GLU A 213 -3.03 2.15 2.47
CA GLU A 213 -3.30 3.41 3.12
C GLU A 213 -3.11 4.53 2.09
N LYS A 214 -3.64 5.70 2.41
CA LYS A 214 -3.50 6.88 1.56
C LYS A 214 -2.01 7.21 1.38
N GLY A 215 -1.55 7.14 0.13
CA GLY A 215 -0.15 7.40 -0.24
C GLY A 215 0.86 6.31 0.15
N LYS A 216 0.42 5.18 0.72
CA LYS A 216 1.32 4.08 1.12
C LYS A 216 0.66 2.70 0.98
N VAL A 217 1.36 1.75 0.37
CA VAL A 217 0.98 0.34 0.39
C VAL A 217 2.08 -0.48 1.05
N ILE A 218 1.69 -1.37 1.96
CA ILE A 218 2.59 -2.30 2.66
C ILE A 218 2.18 -3.71 2.29
N VAL A 219 3.07 -4.43 1.61
CA VAL A 219 2.90 -5.84 1.27
C VAL A 219 3.79 -6.67 2.17
N ASN A 220 3.17 -7.53 2.96
CA ASN A 220 3.87 -8.41 3.90
C ASN A 220 4.01 -9.80 3.30
N PHE A 221 5.19 -10.39 3.43
CA PHE A 221 5.44 -11.74 2.93
C PHE A 221 5.23 -12.78 4.03
N LYS A 222 4.78 -13.96 3.60
CA LYS A 222 4.45 -15.07 4.49
C LYS A 222 5.67 -15.48 5.30
N LYS A 223 5.46 -15.59 6.61
CA LYS A 223 6.48 -16.01 7.56
C LYS A 223 6.83 -17.47 7.30
N SER A 224 8.08 -17.74 6.98
CA SER A 224 8.64 -19.07 7.20
C SER A 224 8.85 -19.25 8.70
N GLY A 225 8.36 -20.35 9.28
CA GLY A 225 8.82 -20.76 10.60
C GLY A 225 10.34 -20.98 10.61
N ILE A 226 10.96 -20.93 11.78
CA ILE A 226 12.38 -21.22 11.94
C ILE A 226 12.63 -22.67 11.51
N ARG A 227 13.40 -22.87 10.45
CA ARG A 227 13.73 -24.22 9.94
C ARG A 227 15.05 -24.76 10.48
N THR A 228 16.06 -23.89 10.53
CA THR A 228 17.38 -24.21 11.08
C THR A 228 17.96 -22.98 11.78
N VAL A 229 19.10 -23.14 12.45
CA VAL A 229 19.87 -22.04 13.05
C VAL A 229 21.14 -21.82 12.24
N LYS A 230 21.49 -20.56 12.01
CA LYS A 230 22.78 -20.13 11.43
C LYS A 230 23.49 -19.21 12.40
N ILE A 231 24.76 -19.52 12.67
CA ILE A 231 25.64 -18.67 13.46
C ILE A 231 26.58 -17.94 12.51
N LYS A 232 26.68 -16.62 12.66
CA LYS A 232 27.53 -15.77 11.83
C LYS A 232 28.29 -14.76 12.68
N PRO A 233 29.47 -14.28 12.25
CA PRO A 233 30.13 -13.14 12.88
C PRO A 233 29.25 -11.89 12.88
N ILE A 234 29.34 -11.06 13.92
CA ILE A 234 28.58 -9.80 14.05
C ILE A 234 28.86 -8.77 12.94
N SER A 235 29.97 -8.94 12.21
CA SER A 235 30.31 -8.14 11.03
C SER A 235 29.46 -8.48 9.80
N GLU A 236 28.82 -9.65 9.75
CA GLU A 236 28.01 -10.06 8.62
C GLU A 236 26.63 -9.39 8.60
N ARG A 237 26.06 -9.31 7.39
CA ARG A 237 24.69 -8.86 7.16
C ARG A 237 23.74 -10.07 7.23
N VAL A 238 22.58 -9.86 7.84
CA VAL A 238 21.47 -10.82 7.79
C VAL A 238 20.68 -10.58 6.52
N ASP A 239 20.46 -11.65 5.75
CA ASP A 239 19.58 -11.62 4.58
C ASP A 239 18.11 -11.52 5.05
N PRO A 240 17.35 -10.49 4.62
CA PRO A 240 15.93 -10.37 4.92
C PRO A 240 15.09 -11.61 4.55
N PHE A 241 15.58 -12.42 3.62
CA PHE A 241 14.90 -13.61 3.11
C PHE A 241 15.48 -14.91 3.67
N ASP A 242 16.39 -14.86 4.66
CA ASP A 242 16.90 -16.08 5.28
C ASP A 242 15.75 -16.79 6.02
N PRO A 243 15.39 -18.04 5.67
CA PRO A 243 14.33 -18.77 6.35
C PRO A 243 14.76 -19.30 7.73
N ASN A 244 16.01 -19.09 8.13
CA ASN A 244 16.63 -19.66 9.33
C ASN A 244 16.74 -18.62 10.44
N LEU A 245 16.76 -19.07 11.68
CA LEU A 245 17.13 -18.23 12.82
C LEU A 245 18.60 -17.85 12.68
N THR A 246 18.89 -16.57 12.46
CA THR A 246 20.27 -16.09 12.31
C THR A 246 20.76 -15.44 13.60
N ILE A 247 21.84 -16.00 14.17
CA ILE A 247 22.46 -15.51 15.39
C ILE A 247 23.79 -14.87 15.02
N LEU A 248 23.90 -13.57 15.23
CA LEU A 248 25.13 -12.82 15.02
C LEU A 248 25.96 -12.85 16.30
N VAL A 249 27.21 -13.28 16.20
CA VAL A 249 28.08 -13.49 17.36
C VAL A 249 29.32 -12.60 17.28
N GLY A 250 29.63 -11.93 18.39
CA GLY A 250 30.85 -11.17 18.57
C GLY A 250 31.30 -11.22 20.03
N TYR A 251 32.54 -10.84 20.33
CA TYR A 251 32.97 -10.69 21.72
C TYR A 251 32.42 -9.40 22.33
N GLY A 252 32.04 -9.45 23.61
CA GLY A 252 31.51 -8.29 24.32
C GLY A 252 31.23 -8.59 25.80
N ASP A 253 30.17 -8.00 26.33
CA ASP A 253 29.91 -7.90 27.77
C ASP A 253 28.96 -8.98 28.34
N GLY A 254 28.48 -9.92 27.52
CA GLY A 254 27.51 -10.92 27.94
C GLY A 254 26.07 -10.44 27.76
N ARG A 255 25.70 -10.06 26.53
CA ARG A 255 24.40 -9.49 26.19
C ARG A 255 23.79 -10.13 24.96
N ILE A 256 22.49 -10.32 24.97
CA ILE A 256 21.69 -10.73 23.81
C ILE A 256 20.85 -9.53 23.37
N ILE A 257 21.06 -9.07 22.14
CA ILE A 257 20.39 -7.90 21.58
C ILE A 257 19.47 -8.37 20.47
N PHE A 258 18.20 -8.04 20.53
CA PHE A 258 17.26 -8.32 19.45
C PHE A 258 16.38 -7.11 19.13
N ARG A 259 15.77 -7.14 17.95
CA ARG A 259 14.98 -6.02 17.46
C ARG A 259 13.67 -5.89 18.23
N ASN A 260 13.29 -4.66 18.57
CA ASN A 260 11.94 -4.37 19.04
C ASN A 260 10.88 -4.56 17.93
N PHE A 261 9.64 -4.77 18.35
CA PHE A 261 8.48 -4.84 17.47
C PHE A 261 8.30 -3.55 16.65
N ALA A 262 8.00 -3.69 15.36
CA ALA A 262 7.82 -2.57 14.42
C ALA A 262 6.33 -2.35 14.08
N PRO A 263 5.60 -1.52 14.84
CA PRO A 263 4.15 -1.33 14.66
C PRO A 263 3.77 -0.77 13.28
N ASP A 264 4.67 -0.02 12.64
CA ASP A 264 4.47 0.61 11.33
C ASP A 264 4.23 -0.41 10.19
N PHE A 265 4.53 -1.69 10.44
CA PHE A 265 4.34 -2.79 9.49
C PHE A 265 3.05 -3.57 9.77
N LYS A 266 2.08 -2.98 10.47
CA LYS A 266 0.75 -3.56 10.74
C LYS A 266 0.80 -4.94 11.40
N GLY A 267 1.79 -5.15 12.27
CA GLY A 267 1.95 -6.42 12.98
C GLY A 267 2.58 -7.55 12.14
N ALA A 268 3.08 -7.23 10.94
CA ALA A 268 3.75 -8.19 10.07
C ALA A 268 4.90 -8.91 10.74
N ASP A 269 5.58 -8.33 11.72
CA ASP A 269 6.69 -8.94 12.43
C ASP A 269 6.28 -9.59 13.77
N TRP A 270 5.05 -9.39 14.27
CA TRP A 270 4.63 -9.80 15.62
C TRP A 270 5.00 -11.23 15.99
N LYS A 271 4.59 -12.21 15.16
CA LYS A 271 4.92 -13.63 15.37
C LYS A 271 6.43 -13.88 15.47
N VAL A 272 7.22 -13.28 14.57
CA VAL A 272 8.67 -13.45 14.54
C VAL A 272 9.32 -12.78 15.75
N TYR A 273 8.86 -11.58 16.10
CA TYR A 273 9.28 -10.88 17.30
C TYR A 273 9.01 -11.72 18.56
N SER A 274 7.81 -12.28 18.71
CA SER A 274 7.44 -13.12 19.85
C SER A 274 8.29 -14.39 19.97
N GLU A 275 8.50 -15.10 18.85
CA GLU A 275 9.37 -16.29 18.80
C GLU A 275 10.83 -15.95 19.11
N THR A 276 11.36 -14.88 18.50
CA THR A 276 12.73 -14.41 18.73
C THR A 276 12.94 -14.00 20.18
N LYS A 277 11.97 -13.28 20.76
CA LYS A 277 11.96 -12.87 22.16
C LYS A 277 12.02 -14.10 23.08
N LYS A 278 11.17 -15.11 22.86
CA LYS A 278 11.19 -16.33 23.67
C LYS A 278 12.58 -16.98 23.68
N ILE A 279 13.17 -17.19 22.50
CA ILE A 279 14.49 -17.83 22.36
C ILE A 279 15.60 -16.99 23.00
N ALA A 280 15.59 -15.68 22.80
CA ALA A 280 16.60 -14.78 23.35
C ALA A 280 16.59 -14.79 24.89
N TYR A 281 15.40 -14.77 25.52
CA TYR A 281 15.28 -14.81 26.98
C TYR A 281 15.63 -16.17 27.58
N GLU A 282 15.32 -17.27 26.89
CA GLU A 282 15.73 -18.62 27.33
C GLU A 282 17.25 -18.77 27.25
N LEU A 283 17.87 -18.40 26.12
CA LEU A 283 19.32 -18.44 25.95
C LEU A 283 20.06 -17.51 26.93
N ALA A 284 19.52 -16.33 27.20
CA ALA A 284 20.10 -15.41 28.18
C ALA A 284 20.11 -16.00 29.59
N ARG A 285 19.09 -16.78 29.95
CA ARG A 285 19.01 -17.48 31.24
C ARG A 285 20.10 -18.55 31.35
N GLU A 286 20.28 -19.35 30.31
CA GLU A 286 21.31 -20.41 30.27
C GLU A 286 22.73 -19.84 30.33
N LEU A 287 23.00 -18.73 29.64
CA LEU A 287 24.32 -18.10 29.60
C LEU A 287 24.57 -17.13 30.77
N GLY A 288 23.55 -16.79 31.55
CA GLY A 288 23.61 -15.73 32.58
C GLY A 288 23.85 -14.34 31.99
N TYR A 289 23.29 -14.07 30.81
CA TYR A 289 23.46 -12.83 30.05
C TYR A 289 22.28 -11.88 30.23
N LEU A 290 22.49 -10.60 29.89
CA LEU A 290 21.42 -9.60 29.86
C LEU A 290 20.72 -9.59 28.49
N VAL A 291 19.44 -9.23 28.47
CA VAL A 291 18.66 -9.07 27.22
C VAL A 291 18.39 -7.59 26.97
N GLU A 292 18.59 -7.14 25.73
CA GLU A 292 18.29 -5.79 25.29
C GLU A 292 17.41 -5.79 24.04
N GLU A 293 16.32 -5.02 24.10
CA GLU A 293 15.35 -4.81 23.03
C GLU A 293 15.58 -3.42 22.41
N CYS A 294 16.09 -3.34 21.19
CA CYS A 294 16.34 -2.04 20.55
C CYS A 294 16.29 -2.09 19.00
N PRO A 295 16.04 -0.96 18.31
CA PRO A 295 15.97 -0.92 16.86
C PRO A 295 17.38 -1.00 16.23
N VAL A 296 17.90 -2.22 16.08
CA VAL A 296 19.21 -2.44 15.45
C VAL A 296 19.05 -2.55 13.93
N TYR A 297 19.69 -1.65 13.17
CA TYR A 297 19.65 -1.65 11.69
C TYR A 297 20.20 -2.94 11.05
N LYS A 298 21.15 -3.63 11.71
CA LYS A 298 21.68 -4.92 11.23
C LYS A 298 20.68 -6.08 11.33
N LEU A 299 19.59 -5.92 12.09
CA LEU A 299 18.56 -6.94 12.29
C LEU A 299 17.32 -6.57 11.46
N PRO A 300 17.06 -7.26 10.33
CA PRO A 300 15.95 -6.94 9.44
C PRO A 300 14.58 -7.25 10.07
N ILE A 301 13.57 -6.46 9.69
CA ILE A 301 12.19 -6.60 10.16
C ILE A 301 11.59 -7.92 9.63
N GLY A 302 10.86 -8.63 10.49
CA GLY A 302 10.19 -9.88 10.12
C GLY A 302 11.12 -11.08 9.92
N VAL A 303 12.39 -10.98 10.30
CA VAL A 303 13.36 -12.08 10.24
C VAL A 303 13.73 -12.54 11.65
N PRO A 304 13.69 -13.85 11.93
CA PRO A 304 14.12 -14.38 13.22
C PRO A 304 15.64 -14.20 13.34
N CYS A 305 16.07 -13.17 14.06
CA CYS A 305 17.50 -12.89 14.24
C CYS A 305 17.79 -12.07 15.51
N PHE A 306 18.95 -12.31 16.11
CA PHE A 306 19.46 -11.58 17.26
C PHE A 306 20.99 -11.62 17.31
N ILE A 307 21.58 -10.77 18.14
CA ILE A 307 23.02 -10.68 18.39
C ILE A 307 23.32 -11.27 19.76
N VAL A 308 24.43 -12.01 19.88
CA VAL A 308 25.00 -12.48 21.14
C VAL A 308 26.41 -11.93 21.29
N LEU A 309 26.63 -11.17 22.35
CA LEU A 309 27.93 -10.63 22.75
C LEU A 309 28.57 -11.56 23.78
N ILE A 310 29.46 -12.42 23.30
CA ILE A 310 30.14 -13.47 24.05
C ILE A 310 31.17 -12.87 25.00
N LYS A 311 31.04 -13.19 26.28
CA LYS A 311 31.95 -12.73 27.34
C LYS A 311 33.21 -13.58 27.44
N LYS A 312 33.10 -14.90 27.29
CA LYS A 312 34.21 -15.85 27.37
C LYS A 312 34.18 -16.87 26.22
N PRO A 313 35.34 -17.37 25.75
CA PRO A 313 35.39 -18.37 24.67
C PRO A 313 34.58 -19.64 24.95
N ASP A 314 34.48 -20.09 26.20
CA ASP A 314 33.69 -21.28 26.56
C ASP A 314 32.18 -21.06 26.42
N ASP A 315 31.70 -19.81 26.52
CA ASP A 315 30.29 -19.49 26.31
C ASP A 315 29.87 -19.74 24.84
N LEU A 316 30.81 -19.71 23.90
CA LEU A 316 30.57 -20.09 22.51
C LEU A 316 30.29 -21.59 22.37
N LYS A 317 30.89 -22.44 23.23
CA LYS A 317 30.61 -23.88 23.26
C LYS A 317 29.21 -24.12 23.82
N LEU A 318 28.87 -23.47 24.94
CA LEU A 318 27.54 -23.53 25.55
C LEU A 318 26.44 -23.07 24.58
N LEU A 319 26.67 -21.97 23.86
CA LEU A 319 25.78 -21.50 22.80
C LEU A 319 25.55 -22.59 21.73
N ASN A 320 26.62 -23.22 21.24
CA ASN A 320 26.51 -24.29 20.25
C ASN A 320 25.78 -25.53 20.77
N GLU A 321 25.93 -25.87 22.04
CA GLU A 321 25.22 -26.99 22.68
C GLU A 321 23.72 -26.71 22.78
N TYR A 322 23.35 -25.54 23.30
CA TYR A 322 21.96 -25.13 23.43
C TYR A 322 21.25 -25.08 22.06
N LEU A 323 21.90 -24.53 21.03
CA LEU A 323 21.32 -24.45 19.69
C LEU A 323 21.13 -25.83 19.04
N LYS A 324 21.93 -26.84 19.41
CA LYS A 324 21.72 -28.22 18.96
C LYS A 324 20.51 -28.86 19.62
N GLU A 325 20.20 -28.51 20.86
CA GLU A 325 18.99 -28.99 21.54
C GLU A 325 17.73 -28.33 20.97
N LEU A 326 17.78 -27.01 20.74
CA LEU A 326 16.68 -26.24 20.15
C LEU A 326 16.30 -26.70 18.73
N LEU A 327 17.22 -27.38 18.02
CA LEU A 327 17.00 -27.96 16.69
C LEU A 327 16.56 -29.43 16.69
N LYS A 328 16.54 -30.10 17.84
CA LYS A 328 16.09 -31.50 17.98
C LYS A 328 14.60 -31.62 18.32
N GLU A 329 13.96 -30.52 18.71
CA GLU A 329 12.50 -30.37 18.89
C GLU A 329 11.83 -29.87 17.60
#